data_AF-A0A316V7E2-F1
#
_entry.id   AF-A0A316V7E2-F1
#
_cell.length_a   1.000
_cell.length_b   1.000
_cell.length_c   1.000
_cell.angle_alpha   90.00
_cell.angle_beta   90.00
_cell.angle_gamma   90.00
#
_symmetry.space_group_name_H-M   'P 1'
#
loop_
_entity.id
_entity.type
_entity.pdbx_description
1 polymer ?
#
loop_
_entity_poly.entity_id
_entity_poly.type
_entity_poly.pdbx_seq_one_letter_code
_entity_poly.pdbx_strand_id
1 'polypeptide(L)'
;MMSLPRLLAQVLFLGTQIVGKAFAEAGRQAVRNARAGRVDAGAAGMAGNASTGNSITDGLTRAHRMTLDEARMILNLKTAGETEKEALLKNYEHLFATNAPPAPKGKQGGGSGSFYVQSKIVRARERLEAEWREAAKRAEERNAAPEQPKEGGHDGSGPSAPQ
;
A
#
# COMPACT_ATOMS: atom_id res chain seq x y z
N MET A 1 52.23 -19.36 -22.13
CA MET A 1 51.98 -19.66 -20.69
C MET A 1 51.47 -18.38 -20.02
N MET A 2 50.17 -18.28 -19.74
CA MET A 2 49.64 -17.14 -18.96
C MET A 2 50.10 -17.30 -17.51
N SER A 3 50.77 -16.30 -16.97
CA SER A 3 51.26 -16.34 -15.60
C SER A 3 50.09 -16.30 -14.62
N LEU A 4 50.17 -17.10 -13.55
CA LEU A 4 49.16 -17.20 -12.49
C LEU A 4 48.69 -15.83 -11.95
N PRO A 5 49.56 -14.81 -11.78
CA PRO A 5 49.12 -13.47 -11.36
C PRO A 5 48.22 -12.77 -12.39
N ARG A 6 48.45 -13.00 -13.69
CA ARG A 6 47.65 -12.40 -14.77
C ARG A 6 46.26 -13.03 -14.86
N LEU A 7 46.17 -14.35 -14.61
CA LEU A 7 44.90 -15.07 -14.53
C LEU A 7 44.05 -14.58 -13.34
N LEU A 8 44.67 -14.42 -12.16
CA LEU A 8 43.99 -13.92 -10.96
C LEU A 8 43.47 -12.50 -11.14
N ALA A 9 44.28 -11.61 -11.73
CA ALA A 9 43.86 -10.24 -12.03
C ALA A 9 42.66 -10.20 -13.00
N GLN A 10 42.63 -11.10 -13.98
CA GLN A 10 41.56 -11.15 -14.98
C GLN A 10 40.26 -11.69 -14.40
N VAL A 11 40.32 -12.72 -13.55
CA VAL A 11 39.16 -13.25 -12.82
C VAL A 11 38.61 -12.20 -11.85
N LEU A 12 39.48 -11.50 -11.12
CA LEU A 12 39.07 -10.46 -10.18
C LEU A 12 38.41 -9.28 -10.89
N PHE A 13 38.96 -8.83 -12.02
CA PHE A 13 38.42 -7.75 -12.83
C PHE A 13 37.06 -8.11 -13.44
N LEU A 14 36.92 -9.32 -13.97
CA LEU A 14 35.66 -9.77 -14.57
C LEU A 14 34.57 -9.99 -13.50
N GLY A 15 34.95 -10.57 -12.34
CA GLY A 15 34.03 -10.79 -11.22
C GLY A 15 33.52 -9.49 -10.61
N THR A 16 34.38 -8.48 -10.45
CA THR A 16 33.98 -7.18 -9.89
C THR A 16 33.02 -6.40 -10.78
N GLN A 17 33.14 -6.50 -12.12
CA GLN A 17 32.21 -5.83 -13.04
C GLN A 17 30.79 -6.40 -12.97
N ILE A 18 30.65 -7.72 -12.83
CA ILE A 18 29.34 -8.39 -12.75
C ILE A 18 28.66 -8.06 -11.41
N VAL A 19 29.39 -8.21 -10.31
CA VAL A 19 28.89 -7.94 -8.96
C VAL A 19 28.54 -6.45 -8.81
N GLY A 20 29.40 -5.54 -9.29
CA GLY A 20 29.15 -4.10 -9.22
C GLY A 20 27.90 -3.65 -10.00
N LYS A 21 27.65 -4.21 -11.19
CA LYS A 21 26.44 -3.92 -11.96
C LYS A 21 25.17 -4.41 -11.26
N ALA A 22 25.18 -5.61 -10.70
CA ALA A 22 24.05 -6.16 -9.95
C ALA A 22 23.70 -5.31 -8.72
N PHE A 23 24.69 -4.87 -7.94
CA PHE A 23 24.47 -3.96 -6.82
C PHE A 23 23.97 -2.58 -7.26
N ALA A 24 24.46 -2.04 -8.38
CA ALA A 24 23.98 -0.77 -8.91
C ALA A 24 22.52 -0.85 -9.41
N GLU A 25 22.14 -1.96 -10.04
CA GLU A 25 20.77 -2.20 -10.49
C GLU A 25 19.81 -2.43 -9.30
N ALA A 26 20.20 -3.27 -8.34
CA ALA A 26 19.45 -3.45 -7.11
C ALA A 26 19.32 -2.15 -6.32
N GLY A 27 20.38 -1.33 -6.26
CA GLY A 27 20.35 0.00 -5.67
C GLY A 27 19.40 0.96 -6.40
N ARG A 28 19.40 0.97 -7.74
CA ARG A 28 18.42 1.74 -8.53
C ARG A 28 16.99 1.27 -8.31
N GLN A 29 16.76 -0.03 -8.22
CA GLN A 29 15.45 -0.59 -7.89
C GLN A 29 15.02 -0.21 -6.48
N ALA A 30 15.92 -0.29 -5.50
CA ALA A 30 15.67 0.15 -4.14
C ALA A 30 15.35 1.65 -4.07
N VAL A 31 16.06 2.49 -4.83
CA VAL A 31 15.78 3.94 -4.93
C VAL A 31 14.45 4.21 -5.63
N ARG A 32 14.09 3.47 -6.68
CA ARG A 32 12.79 3.58 -7.35
C ARG A 32 11.64 3.19 -6.41
N ASN A 33 11.78 2.07 -5.72
CA ASN A 33 10.81 1.59 -4.74
C ASN A 33 10.73 2.54 -3.53
N ALA A 34 11.86 3.07 -3.07
CA ALA A 34 11.89 4.07 -2.01
C ALA A 34 11.35 5.43 -2.46
N ARG A 35 11.47 5.81 -3.75
CA ARG A 35 10.86 7.04 -4.28
C ARG A 35 9.35 6.88 -4.42
N ALA A 36 8.88 5.77 -4.99
CA ALA A 36 7.47 5.40 -5.01
C ALA A 36 6.90 5.37 -3.58
N GLY A 37 7.58 4.66 -2.67
CA GLY A 37 7.21 4.60 -1.27
C GLY A 37 7.48 5.88 -0.46
N ARG A 38 8.22 6.88 -0.95
CA ARG A 38 8.39 8.19 -0.28
C ARG A 38 7.29 9.17 -0.65
N VAL A 39 6.63 8.98 -1.80
CA VAL A 39 5.37 9.69 -2.08
C VAL A 39 4.30 9.23 -1.07
N ASP A 40 4.37 7.98 -0.62
CA ASP A 40 3.46 7.42 0.40
C ASP A 40 3.97 7.56 1.86
N ALA A 41 5.29 7.48 2.11
CA ALA A 41 5.89 7.57 3.45
C ALA A 41 6.27 9.00 3.87
N GLY A 42 6.34 9.95 2.94
CA GLY A 42 6.43 11.38 3.26
C GLY A 42 5.22 11.89 4.06
N ALA A 43 4.08 11.19 3.97
CA ALA A 43 2.90 11.44 4.77
C ALA A 43 2.95 10.83 6.19
N ALA A 44 3.84 9.86 6.44
CA ALA A 44 3.96 9.20 7.75
C ALA A 44 4.95 9.90 8.69
N GLY A 45 5.91 10.68 8.15
CA GLY A 45 6.92 11.40 8.92
C GLY A 45 6.63 12.87 9.20
N MET A 46 5.63 13.47 8.54
CA MET A 46 5.27 14.87 8.71
C MET A 46 3.79 14.99 9.08
N ALA A 47 3.51 14.82 10.37
CA ALA A 47 2.30 15.35 10.98
C ALA A 47 2.37 16.89 10.96
N GLY A 48 2.28 17.48 9.77
CA GLY A 48 2.47 18.90 9.55
C GLY A 48 2.51 19.25 8.07
N ASN A 49 1.35 19.61 7.53
CA ASN A 49 1.20 20.40 6.30
C ASN A 49 1.34 19.64 4.97
N ALA A 50 0.29 18.90 4.60
CA ALA A 50 -0.15 18.80 3.21
C ALA A 50 -1.56 19.38 3.13
N SER A 51 -1.63 20.66 2.80
CA SER A 51 -2.86 21.36 2.45
C SER A 51 -3.52 20.70 1.23
N THR A 52 -4.85 20.81 1.15
CA THR A 52 -5.76 20.48 0.02
C THR A 52 -6.05 19.00 -0.26
N GLY A 53 -6.96 18.44 0.53
CA GLY A 53 -7.78 17.30 0.13
C GLY A 53 -8.62 16.75 1.28
N ASN A 54 -9.87 17.17 1.42
CA ASN A 54 -10.87 16.57 2.33
C ASN A 54 -11.30 15.15 1.87
N SER A 55 -10.36 14.31 1.43
CA SER A 55 -10.65 12.95 1.01
C SER A 55 -10.91 12.08 2.25
N ILE A 56 -11.95 11.26 2.17
CA ILE A 56 -12.27 10.24 3.19
C ILE A 56 -11.06 9.35 3.49
N THR A 57 -10.24 9.04 2.47
CA THR A 57 -9.03 8.22 2.60
C THR A 57 -7.95 8.84 3.50
N ASP A 58 -7.86 10.16 3.50
CA ASP A 58 -6.93 10.94 4.33
C ASP A 58 -7.43 11.01 5.78
N GLY A 59 -8.75 11.14 5.98
CA GLY A 59 -9.39 10.99 7.28
C GLY A 59 -9.13 9.62 7.94
N LEU A 60 -9.31 8.54 7.18
CA LEU A 60 -9.04 7.18 7.66
C LEU A 60 -7.56 6.97 8.02
N THR A 61 -6.65 7.50 7.20
CA THR A 61 -5.21 7.41 7.47
C THR A 61 -4.83 8.09 8.79
N ARG A 62 -5.40 9.27 9.07
CA ARG A 62 -5.20 9.95 10.37
C ARG A 62 -5.79 9.17 11.55
N ALA A 63 -6.98 8.60 11.38
CA ALA A 63 -7.67 7.86 12.44
C ALA A 63 -6.92 6.57 12.84
N HIS A 64 -6.47 5.81 11.85
CA HIS A 64 -5.77 4.54 12.09
C HIS A 64 -4.25 4.69 12.22
N ARG A 65 -3.69 5.89 11.96
CA ARG A 65 -2.25 6.17 11.91
C ARG A 65 -1.51 5.17 11.01
N MET A 66 -2.16 4.81 9.90
CA MET A 66 -1.74 3.74 9.00
C MET A 66 -2.36 3.99 7.62
N THR A 67 -1.54 3.92 6.57
CA THR A 67 -2.03 4.03 5.19
C THR A 67 -2.69 2.70 4.77
N LEU A 68 -3.49 2.75 3.70
CA LEU A 68 -4.13 1.54 3.18
C LEU A 68 -3.10 0.52 2.66
N ASP A 69 -2.00 0.99 2.07
CA ASP A 69 -0.95 0.12 1.56
C ASP A 69 -0.09 -0.47 2.68
N GLU A 70 0.15 0.28 3.77
CA GLU A 70 0.78 -0.28 4.98
C GLU A 70 -0.08 -1.41 5.56
N ALA A 71 -1.41 -1.23 5.60
CA ALA A 71 -2.32 -2.28 6.08
C ALA A 71 -2.23 -3.55 5.21
N ARG A 72 -2.24 -3.41 3.88
CA ARG A 72 -2.09 -4.54 2.94
C ARG A 72 -0.75 -5.24 3.10
N MET A 73 0.34 -4.49 3.28
CA MET A 73 1.67 -5.06 3.51
C MET A 73 1.74 -5.85 4.81
N ILE A 74 1.21 -5.29 5.92
CA ILE A 74 1.16 -5.97 7.22
C ILE A 74 0.38 -7.29 7.12
N LEU A 75 -0.72 -7.30 6.37
CA LEU A 75 -1.61 -8.46 6.20
C LEU A 75 -1.20 -9.36 5.04
N ASN A 76 -0.05 -9.09 4.40
CA ASN A 76 0.49 -9.85 3.27
C ASN A 76 -0.53 -10.03 2.12
N LEU A 77 -1.22 -8.95 1.75
CA LEU A 77 -2.19 -8.92 0.67
C LEU A 77 -1.52 -8.40 -0.61
N LYS A 78 -1.60 -9.18 -1.70
CA LYS A 78 -0.88 -8.89 -2.95
C LYS A 78 -1.64 -7.99 -3.92
N THR A 79 -2.96 -8.07 -3.95
CA THR A 79 -3.82 -7.32 -4.88
C THR A 79 -5.18 -7.03 -4.26
N ALA A 80 -5.73 -5.85 -4.54
CA ALA A 80 -7.10 -5.50 -4.20
C ALA A 80 -8.08 -6.28 -5.10
N GLY A 81 -9.17 -6.80 -4.54
CA GLY A 81 -10.17 -7.57 -5.30
C GLY A 81 -10.98 -8.55 -4.46
N GLU A 82 -11.79 -9.39 -5.10
CA GLU A 82 -12.66 -10.37 -4.42
C GLU A 82 -11.88 -11.38 -3.58
N THR A 83 -10.72 -11.81 -4.07
CA THR A 83 -9.79 -12.70 -3.36
C THR A 83 -9.14 -12.05 -2.13
N GLU A 84 -9.22 -10.72 -1.99
CA GLU A 84 -8.63 -9.97 -0.87
C GLU A 84 -9.32 -10.30 0.46
N LYS A 85 -10.64 -10.54 0.45
CA LYS A 85 -11.41 -10.84 1.67
C LYS A 85 -11.08 -12.23 2.25
N GLU A 86 -11.00 -13.23 1.38
CA GLU A 86 -10.65 -14.60 1.79
C GLU A 86 -9.19 -14.67 2.26
N ALA A 87 -8.28 -14.03 1.51
CA ALA A 87 -6.88 -13.92 1.88
C ALA A 87 -6.70 -13.17 3.22
N LEU A 88 -7.50 -12.11 3.46
CA LEU A 88 -7.48 -11.37 4.72
C LEU A 88 -7.74 -12.28 5.91
N LEU A 89 -8.82 -13.04 5.90
CA LEU A 89 -9.20 -13.90 7.03
C LEU A 89 -8.09 -14.90 7.37
N LYS A 90 -7.62 -15.63 6.36
CA LYS A 90 -6.55 -16.62 6.52
C LYS A 90 -5.25 -16.00 7.02
N ASN A 91 -4.81 -14.90 6.40
CA ASN A 91 -3.55 -14.26 6.75
C ASN A 91 -3.63 -13.62 8.14
N TYR A 92 -4.75 -12.96 8.45
CA TYR A 92 -4.97 -12.34 9.76
C TYR A 92 -4.93 -13.38 10.88
N GLU A 93 -5.67 -14.49 10.76
CA GLU A 93 -5.68 -15.55 11.78
C GLU A 93 -4.28 -16.12 11.99
N HIS A 94 -3.57 -16.43 10.90
CA HIS A 94 -2.22 -16.95 10.97
C HIS A 94 -1.23 -15.97 11.64
N LEU A 95 -1.24 -14.70 11.21
CA LEU A 95 -0.37 -13.67 11.74
C LEU A 95 -0.69 -13.35 13.20
N PHE A 96 -1.97 -13.30 13.57
CA PHE A 96 -2.42 -13.00 14.91
C PHE A 96 -2.06 -14.12 15.89
N ALA A 97 -2.24 -15.39 15.49
CA ALA A 97 -1.87 -16.54 16.30
C ALA A 97 -0.36 -16.66 16.48
N THR A 98 0.41 -16.53 15.39
CA THR A 98 1.87 -16.68 15.40
C THR A 98 2.57 -15.56 16.18
N ASN A 99 2.01 -14.34 16.17
CA ASN A 99 2.56 -13.19 16.87
C ASN A 99 1.88 -12.90 18.22
N ALA A 100 1.20 -13.88 18.81
CA ALA A 100 0.57 -13.72 20.11
C ALA A 100 1.61 -13.31 21.17
N PRO A 101 1.34 -12.25 21.97
CA PRO A 101 2.28 -11.77 22.97
C PRO A 101 2.39 -12.74 24.15
N PRO A 102 3.45 -12.61 24.96
CA PRO A 102 3.55 -13.34 26.21
C PRO A 102 2.39 -12.98 27.12
N ALA A 103 1.98 -13.94 27.94
CA ALA A 103 0.97 -13.68 28.95
C ALA A 103 1.42 -12.54 29.89
N PRO A 104 0.47 -11.76 30.44
CA PRO A 104 0.77 -10.77 31.47
C PRO A 104 1.53 -11.39 32.64
N LYS A 105 2.34 -10.58 33.33
CA LYS A 105 3.10 -11.03 34.51
C LYS A 105 2.18 -11.76 35.49
N GLY A 106 2.59 -12.96 35.89
CA GLY A 106 1.83 -13.80 36.82
C GLY A 106 0.81 -14.72 36.17
N LYS A 107 0.68 -14.76 34.84
CA LYS A 107 -0.14 -15.73 34.11
C LYS A 107 0.73 -16.65 33.27
N GLN A 108 0.36 -17.93 33.19
CA GLN A 108 0.98 -18.89 32.27
C GLN A 108 0.25 -18.91 30.91
N GLY A 109 0.99 -19.24 29.86
CA GLY A 109 0.49 -19.29 28.48
C GLY A 109 0.94 -18.09 27.63
N GLY A 110 0.27 -17.87 26.50
CA GLY A 110 0.62 -16.85 25.52
C GLY A 110 1.64 -17.35 24.48
N GLY A 111 2.09 -16.43 23.62
CA GLY A 111 3.12 -16.70 22.61
C GLY A 111 4.43 -15.98 22.90
N SER A 112 5.37 -16.09 21.99
CA SER A 112 6.68 -15.39 22.04
C SER A 112 6.69 -14.09 21.25
N GLY A 113 5.52 -13.62 20.80
CA GLY A 113 5.37 -12.42 20.00
C GLY A 113 5.42 -11.13 20.81
N SER A 114 5.17 -10.00 20.15
CA SER A 114 5.13 -8.68 20.78
C SER A 114 3.72 -8.11 20.74
N PHE A 115 3.30 -7.49 21.84
CA PHE A 115 2.02 -6.77 21.91
C PHE A 115 1.94 -5.66 20.85
N TYR A 116 3.08 -5.03 20.52
CA TYR A 116 3.14 -4.02 19.47
C TYR A 116 2.82 -4.60 18.09
N VAL A 117 3.42 -5.75 17.77
CA VAL A 117 3.18 -6.44 16.49
C VAL A 117 1.73 -6.90 16.39
N GLN A 118 1.20 -7.50 17.45
CA GLN A 118 -0.20 -7.89 17.50
C GLN A 118 -1.13 -6.68 17.34
N SER A 119 -0.82 -5.56 18.00
CA SER A 119 -1.58 -4.31 17.84
C SER A 119 -1.53 -3.77 16.41
N LYS A 120 -0.38 -3.85 15.73
CA LYS A 120 -0.24 -3.45 14.33
C LYS A 120 -1.07 -4.32 13.39
N ILE A 121 -1.12 -5.64 13.62
CA ILE A 121 -1.95 -6.57 12.83
C ILE A 121 -3.44 -6.24 12.99
N VAL A 122 -3.90 -5.97 14.22
CA VAL A 122 -5.29 -5.59 14.49
C VAL A 122 -5.63 -4.26 13.80
N ARG A 123 -4.77 -3.24 13.94
CA ARG A 123 -4.98 -1.93 13.33
C ARG A 123 -5.00 -1.99 11.81
N ALA A 124 -4.17 -2.84 11.21
CA ALA A 124 -4.18 -3.08 9.77
C ALA A 124 -5.52 -3.63 9.30
N ARG A 125 -6.08 -4.61 10.02
CA ARG A 125 -7.40 -5.17 9.69
C ARG A 125 -8.49 -4.09 9.78
N GLU A 126 -8.53 -3.34 10.88
CA GLU A 126 -9.49 -2.26 11.08
C GLU A 126 -9.42 -1.20 9.97
N ARG A 127 -8.21 -0.81 9.54
CA ARG A 127 -8.02 0.17 8.46
C ARG A 127 -8.55 -0.34 7.12
N LEU A 128 -8.36 -1.62 6.82
CA LEU A 128 -8.83 -2.25 5.59
C LEU A 128 -10.36 -2.38 5.58
N GLU A 129 -10.94 -2.82 6.69
CA GLU A 129 -12.40 -2.92 6.89
C GLU A 129 -13.07 -1.54 6.79
N ALA A 130 -12.45 -0.49 7.34
CA ALA A 130 -12.95 0.88 7.21
C ALA A 130 -12.98 1.34 5.75
N GLU A 131 -11.97 1.01 4.94
CA GLU A 131 -11.96 1.33 3.51
C GLU A 131 -13.13 0.65 2.78
N TRP A 132 -13.35 -0.64 3.04
CA TRP A 132 -14.45 -1.37 2.41
C TRP A 132 -15.81 -0.83 2.81
N ARG A 133 -15.98 -0.42 4.07
CA ARG A 133 -17.22 0.21 4.54
C ARG A 133 -17.49 1.53 3.82
N GLU A 134 -16.48 2.39 3.68
CA GLU A 134 -16.61 3.65 2.97
C GLU A 134 -16.82 3.43 1.45
N ALA A 135 -16.19 2.41 0.86
CA ALA A 135 -16.44 2.02 -0.52
C ALA A 135 -17.88 1.52 -0.75
N ALA A 136 -18.43 0.73 0.18
CA ALA A 136 -19.81 0.26 0.12
C ALA A 136 -20.81 1.42 0.20
N LYS A 137 -20.64 2.34 1.15
CA LYS A 137 -21.48 3.56 1.26
C LYS A 137 -21.48 4.37 -0.02
N ARG A 138 -20.29 4.61 -0.61
CA ARG A 138 -20.18 5.34 -1.90
C ARG A 138 -20.90 4.62 -3.04
N ALA A 139 -20.88 3.29 -3.06
CA ALA A 139 -21.60 2.50 -4.06
C ALA A 139 -23.12 2.62 -3.90
N GLU A 140 -23.62 2.60 -2.66
CA GLU A 140 -25.03 2.81 -2.33
C GLU A 140 -25.51 4.22 -2.71
N GLU A 141 -24.75 5.25 -2.34
CA GLU A 141 -25.03 6.65 -2.70
C GLU A 141 -25.06 6.86 -4.23
N ARG A 142 -24.14 6.23 -4.95
CA ARG A 142 -24.10 6.27 -6.42
C ARG A 142 -25.30 5.59 -7.06
N ASN A 143 -25.78 4.48 -6.49
CA ASN A 143 -26.95 3.76 -7.01
C ASN A 143 -28.28 4.46 -6.64
N ALA A 144 -28.29 5.30 -5.60
CA ALA A 144 -29.45 6.08 -5.17
C ALA A 144 -29.57 7.45 -5.87
N ALA A 145 -28.53 7.90 -6.59
CA ALA A 145 -28.58 9.13 -7.38
C ALA A 145 -29.30 8.88 -8.73
N PRO A 146 -30.39 9.60 -9.07
CA PRO A 146 -31.08 9.41 -10.34
C PRO A 146 -30.17 9.79 -11.52
N GLU A 147 -30.19 8.97 -12.58
CA GLU A 147 -29.60 9.30 -13.88
C GLU A 147 -30.10 10.68 -14.31
N GLN A 148 -29.21 11.67 -14.33
CA GLN A 148 -29.51 12.91 -15.05
C GLN A 148 -29.67 12.52 -16.53
N PRO A 149 -30.83 12.77 -17.16
CA PRO A 149 -30.98 12.50 -18.57
C PRO A 149 -29.94 13.34 -19.30
N LYS A 150 -29.08 12.67 -20.08
CA LYS A 150 -28.38 13.36 -21.17
C LYS A 150 -29.44 13.73 -22.20
N GLU A 151 -29.98 14.93 -22.11
CA GLU A 151 -30.75 15.52 -23.19
C GLU A 151 -29.84 15.66 -24.41
N GLY A 152 -29.99 14.71 -25.33
CA GLY A 152 -29.55 14.84 -26.69
C GLY A 152 -30.54 15.71 -27.47
N GLY A 153 -29.98 16.59 -28.30
CA GLY A 153 -30.52 16.97 -29.61
C GLY A 153 -31.88 17.65 -29.66
N HIS A 154 -31.87 18.97 -29.85
CA HIS A 154 -32.83 19.59 -30.76
C HIS A 154 -32.08 20.17 -31.96
N ASP A 155 -32.46 19.66 -33.11
CA ASP A 155 -31.96 19.94 -34.45
C ASP A 155 -32.67 21.17 -35.03
N GLY A 156 -31.97 21.90 -35.93
CA GLY A 156 -32.52 22.99 -36.77
C GLY A 156 -32.85 24.30 -36.03
N SER A 157 -32.42 25.48 -36.44
CA SER A 157 -32.26 25.99 -37.80
C SER A 157 -31.72 27.43 -37.70
N GLY A 158 -30.75 27.82 -38.53
CA GLY A 158 -30.51 29.24 -38.82
C GLY A 158 -31.44 29.72 -39.95
N PRO A 159 -31.31 30.95 -40.48
CA PRO A 159 -30.69 32.16 -39.92
C PRO A 159 -31.70 33.34 -39.88
N SER A 160 -31.45 34.40 -39.12
CA SER A 160 -32.04 35.73 -39.39
C SER A 160 -31.27 36.85 -38.68
N ALA A 161 -30.51 37.60 -39.47
CA ALA A 161 -30.26 39.01 -39.18
C ALA A 161 -31.58 39.79 -39.32
N PRO A 162 -31.74 40.93 -38.63
CA PRO A 162 -31.58 42.17 -39.39
C PRO A 162 -31.01 43.37 -38.60
N GLN A 163 -30.34 44.23 -39.38
CA GLN A 163 -30.08 45.67 -39.25
C GLN A 163 -29.34 46.20 -38.01
#